data_AF-A0A963I402-F1
#
_entry.id   AF-A0A963I402-F1
#
_cell.length_a   1.000
_cell.length_b   1.000
_cell.length_c   1.000
_cell.angle_alpha   90.00
_cell.angle_beta   90.00
_cell.angle_gamma   90.00
#
_symmetry.space_group_name_H-M   'P 1'
#
loop_
_entity.id
_entity.type
_entity.pdbx_description
1 polymer ?
#
loop_
_entity_poly.entity_id
_entity_poly.type
_entity_poly.pdbx_seq_one_letter_code
_entity_poly.pdbx_strand_id
1 'polypeptide(L)' 'MTEEQFEVITRLNRGRDNSRTNAAVRQVMVEGMSVREALEVAEREGRGITRATLNHAVRRYRDADLMLRQAYGNAGTT' A
#
# COMPACT_ATOMS: atom_id res chain seq x y z
N MET A 1 4.99 6.95 -1.51
CA MET A 1 4.60 6.79 -2.93
C MET A 1 3.48 7.78 -3.21
N THR A 2 3.26 8.18 -4.46
CA THR A 2 2.13 9.07 -4.80
C THR A 2 0.81 8.30 -4.84
N GLU A 3 -0.32 9.00 -4.83
CA GLU A 3 -1.66 8.40 -4.99
C GLU A 3 -1.76 7.60 -6.29
N GLU A 4 -1.32 8.19 -7.40
CA GLU A 4 -1.34 7.55 -8.73
C GLU A 4 -0.52 6.25 -8.75
N GLN A 5 0.68 6.26 -8.15
CA GLN A 5 1.50 5.05 -8.01
C GLN A 5 0.81 3.97 -7.19
N PHE A 6 0.14 4.36 -6.10
CA PHE A 6 -0.61 3.45 -5.24
C PHE A 6 -1.80 2.81 -5.96
N GLU A 7 -2.56 3.59 -6.74
CA GLU A 7 -3.66 3.08 -7.56
C GLU A 7 -3.18 2.05 -8.59
N VAL A 8 -2.10 2.36 -9.31
CA VAL A 8 -1.50 1.43 -10.29
C VAL A 8 -1.08 0.13 -9.62
N ILE A 9 -0.36 0.19 -8.50
CA ILE A 9 0.06 -1.00 -7.75
C ILE A 9 -1.15 -1.79 -7.23
N THR A 10 -2.22 -1.11 -6.81
CA THR A 10 -3.45 -1.77 -6.35
C THR A 10 -4.13 -2.54 -7.48
N ARG A 11 -4.26 -1.92 -8.67
CA ARG A 11 -4.79 -2.57 -9.87
C ARG A 11 -3.94 -3.77 -10.31
N LEU A 12 -2.61 -3.62 -10.30
CA LEU A 12 -1.67 -4.71 -10.64
C LEU A 12 -1.78 -5.90 -9.69
N ASN A 13 -1.98 -5.66 -8.39
CA ASN A 13 -2.18 -6.71 -7.39
C ASN A 13 -3.56 -7.38 -7.48
N ARG A 14 -4.38 -7.06 -8.50
CA ARG A 14 -5.80 -7.46 -8.61
C ARG A 14 -6.60 -7.10 -7.35
N GLY A 15 -6.15 -6.10 -6.61
CA GLY A 15 -6.85 -5.57 -5.45
C GLY A 15 -8.07 -4.78 -5.89
N ARG A 16 -9.07 -4.67 -5.02
CA ARG A 16 -10.09 -3.62 -5.12
C ARG A 16 -9.60 -2.42 -4.32
N ASP A 17 -9.57 -1.24 -4.94
CA ASP A 17 -9.15 0.02 -4.29
C ASP A 17 -9.88 0.25 -2.95
N ASN A 18 -11.14 -0.20 -2.86
CA ASN A 18 -12.00 -0.03 -1.69
C ASN A 18 -11.94 -1.17 -0.65
N SER A 19 -10.96 -2.07 -0.69
CA SER A 19 -10.85 -3.08 0.38
C SER A 19 -10.41 -2.42 1.70
N ARG A 20 -10.96 -2.88 2.83
CA ARG A 20 -10.67 -2.36 4.17
C ARG A 20 -9.17 -2.29 4.48
N THR A 21 -8.43 -3.28 3.99
CA THR A 21 -6.97 -3.34 4.09
C THR A 21 -6.29 -2.29 3.21
N ASN A 22 -6.74 -2.10 1.97
CA ASN A 22 -6.14 -1.12 1.06
C ASN A 22 -6.29 0.32 1.55
N ALA A 23 -7.43 0.67 2.17
CA ALA A 23 -7.59 1.97 2.82
C ALA A 23 -6.52 2.20 3.90
N ALA A 24 -6.20 1.19 4.73
CA ALA A 24 -5.15 1.29 5.73
C ALA A 24 -3.74 1.29 5.13
N VAL A 25 -3.51 0.57 4.03
CA VAL A 25 -2.22 0.62 3.33
C VAL A 25 -2.00 2.00 2.70
N ARG A 26 -3.05 2.62 2.13
CA ARG A 26 -3.00 3.97 1.55
C ARG A 26 -2.58 5.01 2.60
N GLN A 27 -3.17 4.95 3.79
CA GLN A 27 -2.80 5.80 4.93
C GLN A 27 -1.30 5.70 5.26
N VAL A 28 -0.73 4.48 5.23
CA VAL A 28 0.70 4.28 5.50
C VAL A 28 1.57 4.73 4.33
N MET A 29 1.20 4.38 3.11
CA MET A 29 2.09 4.47 1.95
C MET A 29 2.03 5.81 1.20
N VAL A 30 0.88 6.48 1.28
CA VAL A 30 0.61 7.77 0.62
C VAL A 30 0.57 8.89 1.65
N GLU A 31 -0.20 8.73 2.73
CA GLU A 31 -0.37 9.78 3.75
C GLU A 31 0.78 9.83 4.77
N GLY A 32 1.69 8.85 4.74
CA GLY A 32 2.87 8.81 5.60
C GLY A 32 2.60 8.43 7.05
N MET A 33 1.41 7.90 7.37
CA MET A 33 1.09 7.42 8.71
C MET A 33 1.97 6.22 9.10
N SER A 34 2.26 6.08 10.38
CA SER A 34 2.78 4.84 10.92
C SER A 34 1.71 3.73 10.86
N VAL A 35 2.16 2.48 10.88
CA VAL A 35 1.26 1.30 10.96
C VAL A 35 0.36 1.38 12.20
N ARG A 36 0.85 1.95 13.29
CA ARG A 36 0.08 2.11 14.52
C ARG A 36 -1.07 3.10 14.32
N GLU A 37 -0.80 4.29 13.78
CA GLU A 37 -1.83 5.30 13.51
C GLU A 37 -2.89 4.79 12.54
N ALA A 38 -2.48 4.11 11.46
CA ALA A 38 -3.41 3.52 10.51
C ALA A 38 -4.30 2.43 11.14
N LEU A 39 -3.80 1.66 12.11
CA LEU A 39 -4.61 0.70 12.87
C LEU A 39 -5.60 1.39 13.80
N GLU A 40 -5.19 2.45 14.49
CA GLU A 40 -6.08 3.24 15.36
C GLU A 40 -7.25 3.85 14.55
N VAL A 41 -6.98 4.36 13.35
CA VAL A 41 -8.03 4.86 12.45
C VAL A 41 -8.94 3.72 11.97
N ALA A 42 -8.35 2.59 11.55
CA ALA A 42 -9.11 1.45 11.08
C ALA A 42 -10.00 0.82 12.17
N GLU A 43 -9.57 0.85 13.43
CA GLU A 43 -10.36 0.42 14.58
C GLU A 43 -11.56 1.35 14.81
N ARG A 44 -11.34 2.67 14.80
CA ARG A 44 -12.42 3.67 14.92
C ARG A 44 -13.47 3.55 13.81
N GLU A 45 -13.05 3.17 12.61
CA GLU A 45 -13.93 2.95 11.46
C GLU A 45 -14.53 1.53 11.40
N GLY A 46 -14.24 0.66 12.38
CA GLY A 46 -14.79 -0.70 12.41
C GLY A 46 -14.31 -1.60 11.27
N ARG A 47 -13.11 -1.34 10.71
CA ARG A 47 -12.59 -2.10 9.56
C ARG A 47 -12.18 -3.53 9.92
N GLY A 48 -11.87 -3.81 11.19
CA GLY A 48 -11.53 -5.15 11.68
C GLY A 48 -10.25 -5.73 11.07
N ILE A 49 -9.22 -4.90 10.87
CA ILE A 49 -7.93 -5.33 10.34
C ILE A 49 -6.95 -5.62 11.49
N THR A 50 -6.11 -6.63 11.33
CA THR A 50 -5.06 -6.93 12.31
C THR A 50 -3.75 -6.24 11.93
N ARG A 51 -2.87 -6.02 12.91
CA ARG A 51 -1.51 -5.54 12.69
C ARG A 51 -0.72 -6.43 11.72
N ALA A 52 -0.87 -7.75 11.83
CA ALA A 52 -0.19 -8.70 10.95
C ALA A 52 -0.68 -8.56 9.50
N THR A 53 -2.00 -8.45 9.30
CA THR A 53 -2.60 -8.22 7.98
C THR A 53 -2.08 -6.93 7.35
N LEU A 54 -2.04 -5.83 8.11
CA LEU A 54 -1.58 -4.54 7.61
C LEU A 54 -0.08 -4.56 7.29
N ASN A 55 0.77 -5.10 8.17
CA ASN A 55 2.20 -5.22 7.92
C ASN A 55 2.51 -6.04 6.67
N HIS A 56 1.83 -7.19 6.50
CA HIS A 56 1.99 -8.02 5.32
C HIS A 56 1.57 -7.28 4.05
N ALA A 57 0.44 -6.57 4.09
CA ALA A 57 -0.03 -5.78 2.96
C ALA A 57 0.92 -4.62 2.62
N VAL A 58 1.37 -3.84 3.61
CA VAL A 58 2.35 -2.76 3.43
C VAL A 58 3.64 -3.28 2.80
N ARG A 59 4.15 -4.41 3.28
CA ARG A 59 5.34 -5.05 2.70
C ARG A 59 5.11 -5.41 1.23
N ARG A 60 4.00 -6.08 0.91
CA ARG A 60 3.65 -6.44 -0.48
C ARG A 60 3.64 -5.22 -1.41
N TYR A 61 3.09 -4.09 -0.97
CA TYR A 61 3.06 -2.85 -1.75
C TYR A 61 4.45 -2.24 -1.93
N ARG A 62 5.30 -2.27 -0.91
CA ARG A 62 6.71 -1.83 -1.00
C ARG A 62 7.51 -2.70 -1.96
N ASP A 63 7.34 -4.01 -1.87
CA ASP A 63 8.03 -4.97 -2.74
C ASP A 63 7.60 -4.73 -4.20
N ALA A 64 6.31 -4.51 -4.46
CA ALA A 64 5.82 -4.18 -5.79
C ALA A 64 6.37 -2.84 -6.33
N ASP A 65 6.38 -1.76 -5.53
CA ASP A 65 6.98 -0.47 -5.93
C ASP A 65 8.47 -0.64 -6.27
N LEU A 66 9.22 -1.36 -5.43
CA LEU A 66 10.63 -1.64 -5.68
C LEU A 66 10.83 -2.44 -6.97
N MET A 67 10.05 -3.50 -7.19
CA MET A 67 10.13 -4.32 -8.41
C MET A 67 9.84 -3.49 -9.67
N LEU A 68 8.83 -2.61 -9.64
CA LEU A 68 8.52 -1.72 -10.75
C LEU A 68 9.68 -0.76 -11.03
N ARG A 69 10.22 -0.13 -9.98
CA ARG A 69 11.38 0.77 -10.10
C ARG A 69 12.61 0.05 -10.63
N GLN A 70 12.83 -1.22 -10.28
CA GLN A 70 13.94 -2.00 -10.82
C GLN A 70 13.72 -2.39 -12.28
N ALA A 71 12.50 -2.80 -12.64
CA ALA A 71 12.16 -3.17 -14.01
C ALA A 71 12.27 -1.98 -14.98
N TYR A 72 11.77 -0.81 -14.58
CA TYR A 72 11.75 0.39 -15.43
C TYR A 72 12.97 1.32 -15.23
N GLY A 73 13.61 1.27 -14.06
CA GLY A 73 14.79 2.08 -13.74
C GLY A 73 16.07 1.63 -14.44
N ASN A 74 16.12 0.38 -14.94
CA ASN A 74 17.21 -0.11 -15.81
C ASN A 74 16.88 -0.04 -17.31
N ALA A 75 15.69 0.43 -17.70
CA ALA A 75 15.26 0.49 -19.10
C ALA A 75 15.41 1.88 -19.74
N GLY A 76 16.02 2.84 -19.03
CA GLY A 76 16.11 4.26 -19.43
C GLY A 76 17.54 4.76 -19.69
N THR A 77 18.48 3.88 -20.03
CA THR A 77 19.84 4.29 -20.43
C THR A 77 20.31 3.45 -21.62
N THR A 78 19.85 3.81 -22.81
CA THR A 78 20.48 3.44 -24.09
C THR A 78 20.22 4.56 -25.08
#